data_AF-A0A177KZL6-F1
#
_entry.id   AF-A0A177KZL6-F1
#
_cell.length_a   1.000
_cell.length_b   1.000
_cell.length_c   1.000
_cell.angle_alpha   90.00
_cell.angle_beta   90.00
_cell.angle_gamma   90.00
#
_symmetry.space_group_name_H-M   'P 1'
#
loop_
_entity.id
_entity.type
_entity.pdbx_description
1 polymer ?
#
loop_
_entity_poly.entity_id
_entity_poly.type
_entity_poly.pdbx_seq_one_letter_code
_entity_poly.pdbx_strand_id
1 'polypeptide(L)'
;MHRHFIVAKPFGHQIDCFCPDGEHADYIVLNKADVIEITNERKNMMDYGWYFMININHHRQFYIALEDLDKYFVEGRMMSLFDLELQIIYLNYQIDKALDKGDEPSFLAETKKLKEASILQTHLQRFLHNVEENQIIYE
;
A
#
# COMPACT_ATOMS: atom_id res chain seq x y z
N MET A 1 10.92 0.88 9.25
CA MET A 1 9.73 1.36 8.52
C MET A 1 9.72 0.64 7.19
N HIS A 2 8.64 -0.09 6.87
CA HIS A 2 8.51 -0.71 5.56
C HIS A 2 8.48 0.40 4.50
N ARG A 3 9.23 0.23 3.42
CA ARG A 3 9.28 1.20 2.32
C ARG A 3 8.31 0.89 1.20
N HIS A 4 7.81 -0.33 1.15
CA HIS A 4 6.94 -0.79 0.08
C HIS A 4 5.59 -1.20 0.65
N PHE A 5 4.54 -0.71 0.02
CA PHE A 5 3.16 -0.98 0.36
C PHE A 5 2.39 -1.32 -0.90
N ILE A 6 1.32 -2.08 -0.75
CA ILE A 6 0.36 -2.31 -1.82
C ILE A 6 -1.00 -1.73 -1.43
N VAL A 7 -1.68 -1.13 -2.40
CA VAL A 7 -3.02 -0.57 -2.20
C VAL A 7 -4.01 -1.72 -2.09
N ALA A 8 -4.58 -1.88 -0.90
CA ALA A 8 -5.59 -2.89 -0.59
C ALA A 8 -7.01 -2.41 -0.94
N LYS A 9 -7.27 -1.10 -0.77
CA LYS A 9 -8.55 -0.45 -1.10
C LYS A 9 -8.29 0.79 -1.95
N PRO A 10 -8.94 0.95 -3.11
CA PRO A 10 -8.73 2.13 -3.96
C PRO A 10 -9.04 3.44 -3.22
N PHE A 11 -8.29 4.49 -3.56
CA PHE A 11 -8.51 5.82 -3.01
C PHE A 11 -8.00 6.91 -3.94
N GLY A 12 -8.52 8.12 -3.76
CA GLY A 12 -8.00 9.29 -4.42
C GLY A 12 -7.19 10.15 -3.47
N HIS A 13 -6.20 10.83 -4.03
CA HIS A 13 -5.33 11.75 -3.32
C HIS A 13 -5.17 13.02 -4.15
N GLN A 14 -5.33 14.17 -3.50
CA GLN A 14 -5.04 15.46 -4.08
C GLN A 14 -3.55 15.72 -3.87
N ILE A 15 -2.81 15.90 -4.96
CA ILE A 15 -1.39 16.18 -4.92
C ILE A 15 -1.20 17.65 -4.54
N ASP A 16 -0.49 17.88 -3.44
CA ASP A 16 -0.14 19.23 -3.01
C ASP A 16 0.86 19.87 -3.99
N CYS A 17 0.54 21.10 -4.41
CA CYS A 17 1.40 21.90 -5.27
C CYS A 17 2.15 22.94 -4.44
N PHE A 18 3.47 23.06 -4.66
CA PHE A 18 4.33 24.02 -3.97
C PHE A 18 4.62 25.28 -4.80
N CYS A 19 3.85 25.52 -5.85
CA CYS A 19 4.01 26.68 -6.71
C CYS A 19 3.32 27.91 -6.09
N PRO A 20 3.93 29.12 -6.19
CA PRO A 20 3.33 30.36 -5.67
C PRO A 20 1.95 30.70 -6.27
N ASP A 21 1.68 30.21 -7.48
CA ASP A 21 0.51 30.59 -8.28
C ASP A 21 -0.69 29.65 -8.07
N GLY A 22 -0.54 28.56 -7.31
CA GLY A 22 -1.66 27.73 -6.80
C GLY A 22 -2.50 26.92 -7.82
N GLU A 23 -2.35 27.12 -9.13
CA GLU A 23 -3.27 26.55 -10.14
C GLU A 23 -2.96 25.12 -10.64
N HIS A 24 -2.13 24.34 -9.97
CA HIS A 24 -1.72 22.99 -10.43
C HIS A 24 -2.02 21.86 -9.44
N ALA A 25 -3.14 21.93 -8.72
CA ALA A 25 -3.59 20.78 -7.92
C ALA A 25 -3.98 19.62 -8.84
N ASP A 26 -3.11 18.63 -8.94
CA ASP A 26 -3.38 17.38 -9.68
C ASP A 26 -4.06 16.37 -8.74
N TYR A 27 -4.86 15.47 -9.29
CA TYR A 27 -5.57 14.45 -8.53
C TYR A 27 -5.24 13.07 -9.08
N ILE A 28 -4.80 12.19 -8.18
CA ILE A 28 -4.46 10.81 -8.53
C ILE A 28 -5.42 9.84 -7.88
N VAL A 29 -5.84 8.84 -8.66
CA VAL A 29 -6.53 7.65 -8.15
C VAL A 29 -5.52 6.52 -8.04
N LEU A 30 -5.34 6.01 -6.83
CA LEU A 30 -4.59 4.80 -6.55
C LEU A 30 -5.55 3.61 -6.56
N ASN A 31 -5.28 2.65 -7.44
CA ASN A 31 -6.11 1.48 -7.66
C ASN A 31 -5.65 0.33 -6.78
N LYS A 32 -6.57 -0.62 -6.53
CA LYS A 32 -6.21 -1.86 -5.82
C LYS A 32 -5.07 -2.54 -6.57
N ALA A 33 -4.10 -3.02 -5.80
CA ALA A 33 -2.88 -3.67 -6.25
C ALA A 33 -1.78 -2.74 -6.81
N ASP A 34 -1.97 -1.42 -6.85
CA ASP A 34 -0.86 -0.49 -7.07
C ASP A 34 0.17 -0.60 -5.94
N VAL A 35 1.45 -0.55 -6.28
CA VAL A 35 2.56 -0.59 -5.33
C VAL A 35 3.10 0.82 -5.08
N ILE A 36 3.14 1.20 -3.82
CA ILE A 36 3.68 2.46 -3.31
C ILE A 36 5.06 2.19 -2.71
N GLU A 37 6.08 2.86 -3.23
CA GLU A 37 7.42 2.89 -2.66
C GLU A 37 7.66 4.26 -2.02
N ILE A 38 7.99 4.29 -0.72
CA ILE A 38 8.44 5.48 -0.01
C ILE A 38 9.96 5.59 -0.17
N THR A 39 10.40 6.63 -0.87
CA THR A 39 11.82 6.90 -1.09
C THR A 39 12.47 7.55 0.15
N ASN A 40 13.78 7.75 0.12
CA ASN A 40 14.49 8.53 1.16
C ASN A 40 14.39 10.04 0.95
N GLU A 41 13.85 10.49 -0.19
CA GLU A 41 13.71 11.91 -0.48
C GLU A 41 12.53 12.49 0.30
N ARG A 42 12.82 13.53 1.07
CA ARG A 42 11.88 14.18 1.99
C ARG A 42 12.08 15.68 1.99
N LYS A 43 10.98 16.41 2.17
CA LYS A 43 10.95 17.87 2.32
C LYS A 43 10.24 18.23 3.61
N ASN A 44 10.80 19.18 4.36
CA ASN A 44 10.08 19.82 5.45
C ASN A 44 9.67 21.22 4.98
N MET A 45 8.38 21.52 5.06
CA MET A 45 7.83 22.82 4.75
C MET A 45 7.38 23.46 6.06
N MET A 46 7.87 24.67 6.34
CA MET A 46 7.70 25.33 7.65
C MET A 46 6.24 25.35 8.11
N ASP A 47 5.29 25.57 7.20
CA ASP A 47 3.86 25.68 7.52
C ASP A 47 3.04 24.40 7.25
N TYR A 48 3.63 23.39 6.59
CA TYR A 48 2.91 22.20 6.10
C TYR A 48 3.50 20.86 6.56
N GLY A 49 4.60 20.87 7.32
CA GLY A 49 5.16 19.66 7.91
C GLY A 49 6.05 18.85 6.97
N TRP A 50 6.09 17.52 7.17
CA TRP A 50 6.96 16.62 6.43
C TRP A 50 6.26 16.01 5.23
N TYR A 51 6.94 16.07 4.09
CA TYR A 51 6.55 15.41 2.85
C TYR A 51 7.58 14.35 2.48
N PHE A 52 7.09 13.22 1.98
CA PHE A 52 7.91 12.14 1.43
C PHE A 52 7.65 12.02 -0.06
N MET A 53 8.71 11.84 -0.85
CA MET A 53 8.56 11.46 -2.25
C MET A 53 8.21 9.97 -2.30
N ILE A 54 7.13 9.65 -3.01
CA ILE A 54 6.69 8.27 -3.26
C ILE A 54 6.73 7.95 -4.75
N ASN A 55 6.99 6.69 -5.07
CA ASN A 55 6.87 6.13 -6.41
C ASN A 55 5.68 5.17 -6.47
N ILE A 56 4.85 5.30 -7.49
CA ILE A 56 3.76 4.38 -7.79
C ILE A 56 4.15 3.51 -8.98
N ASN A 57 4.23 2.20 -8.76
CA ASN A 57 4.58 1.19 -9.77
C ASN A 57 5.85 1.54 -10.59
N HIS A 58 6.80 2.31 -10.03
CA HIS A 58 7.96 2.89 -10.74
C HIS A 58 7.67 3.81 -11.93
N HIS A 59 6.42 4.23 -12.14
CA HIS A 59 6.04 5.04 -13.31
C HIS A 59 5.68 6.48 -12.98
N ARG A 60 5.23 6.73 -11.74
CA ARG A 60 4.77 8.05 -11.32
C ARG A 60 5.34 8.38 -9.96
N GLN A 61 5.83 9.61 -9.82
CA GLN A 61 6.43 10.10 -8.58
C GLN A 61 5.77 11.41 -8.16
N PHE A 62 5.51 11.57 -6.87
CA PHE A 62 5.04 12.83 -6.29
C PHE A 62 5.32 12.87 -4.79
N TYR A 63 5.28 14.07 -4.22
CA TYR A 63 5.37 14.26 -2.78
C TYR A 63 4.00 14.11 -2.13
N ILE A 64 3.96 13.42 -1.00
CA ILE A 64 2.78 13.24 -0.16
C ILE A 64 3.11 13.65 1.27
N ALA A 65 2.16 14.30 1.95
CA ALA A 65 2.28 14.67 3.35
C ALA A 65 2.37 13.41 4.23
N LEU A 66 3.18 13.46 5.29
CA LEU A 66 3.29 12.37 6.27
C LEU A 66 1.92 12.03 6.88
N GLU A 67 1.13 13.06 7.16
CA GLU A 67 -0.21 12.94 7.75
C GLU A 67 -1.15 12.15 6.83
N ASP A 68 -1.06 12.33 5.52
CA ASP A 68 -1.86 11.57 4.55
C ASP A 68 -1.38 10.13 4.42
N LEU A 69 -0.06 9.89 4.41
CA LEU A 69 0.50 8.54 4.44
C LEU A 69 0.02 7.77 5.68
N ASP A 70 0.13 8.39 6.86
CA ASP A 70 -0.30 7.80 8.12
C ASP A 70 -1.81 7.54 8.11
N LYS A 71 -2.61 8.48 7.61
CA LYS A 71 -4.06 8.32 7.45
C LYS A 71 -4.40 7.12 6.56
N TYR A 72 -3.81 7.01 5.38
CA TYR A 72 -4.10 5.92 4.46
C TYR A 72 -3.65 4.55 5.00
N PHE A 73 -2.56 4.53 5.76
CA PHE A 73 -2.09 3.35 6.47
C PHE A 73 -3.07 2.93 7.57
N VAL A 74 -3.47 3.85 8.47
CA VAL A 74 -4.40 3.57 9.57
C VAL A 74 -5.80 3.18 9.08
N GLU A 75 -6.28 3.75 7.98
CA GLU A 75 -7.54 3.37 7.34
C GLU A 75 -7.48 1.99 6.64
N GLY A 76 -6.30 1.36 6.60
CA GLY A 76 -6.05 0.08 5.94
C GLY A 76 -6.26 0.16 4.43
N ARG A 77 -5.94 1.30 3.81
CA ARG A 77 -5.98 1.47 2.35
C ARG A 77 -4.72 0.94 1.69
N MET A 78 -3.61 0.99 2.39
CA MET A 78 -2.31 0.47 1.99
C MET A 78 -1.80 -0.51 3.04
N MET A 79 -1.13 -1.56 2.60
CA MET A 79 -0.63 -2.64 3.46
C MET A 79 0.81 -2.98 3.09
N SER A 80 1.66 -3.15 4.09
CA SER A 80 2.99 -3.72 3.88
C SER A 80 2.91 -5.24 3.67
N LEU A 81 4.04 -5.85 3.29
CA LEU A 81 4.13 -7.30 3.21
C LEU A 81 3.83 -7.97 4.56
N PHE A 82 4.32 -7.38 5.66
CA PHE A 82 4.09 -7.87 7.01
C PHE A 82 2.61 -7.80 7.41
N ASP A 83 1.91 -6.71 7.05
CA ASP A 83 0.47 -6.59 7.32
C ASP A 83 -0.33 -7.68 6.59
N LEU A 84 0.05 -8.00 5.36
CA LEU A 84 -0.58 -9.07 4.57
C LEU A 84 -0.30 -10.45 5.16
N GLU A 85 0.93 -10.72 5.61
CA GLU A 85 1.29 -11.97 6.30
C GLU A 85 0.44 -12.16 7.55
N LEU A 86 0.34 -11.12 8.38
CA LEU A 86 -0.47 -11.16 9.59
C LEU A 86 -1.95 -11.37 9.26
N GLN A 87 -2.47 -10.68 8.22
CA GLN A 87 -3.84 -10.84 7.77
C GLN A 87 -4.11 -12.28 7.30
N ILE A 88 -3.21 -12.88 6.53
CA ILE A 88 -3.33 -14.26 6.04
C ILE A 88 -3.33 -15.25 7.21
N ILE A 89 -2.44 -15.08 8.18
CA ILE A 89 -2.40 -15.92 9.40
C ILE A 89 -3.74 -15.84 10.14
N TYR A 90 -4.26 -14.62 10.35
CA TYR A 90 -5.54 -14.41 11.02
C TYR A 90 -6.71 -15.06 10.26
N LEU A 91 -6.75 -14.91 8.93
CA LEU A 91 -7.81 -15.47 8.09
C LEU A 91 -7.83 -17.00 8.11
N ASN A 92 -6.65 -17.64 8.05
CA ASN A 92 -6.55 -19.10 8.21
C ASN A 92 -7.12 -19.55 9.56
N TYR A 93 -6.76 -18.86 10.66
CA TYR A 93 -7.33 -19.15 11.97
C TYR A 93 -8.87 -19.01 12.02
N GLN A 94 -9.44 -17.99 11.37
CA GLN A 94 -10.90 -17.84 11.32
C GLN A 94 -11.58 -18.91 10.47
N ILE A 95 -10.93 -19.37 9.39
CA ILE A 95 -11.42 -20.47 8.55
C ILE A 95 -11.48 -21.76 9.37
N ASP A 96 -10.41 -22.10 10.08
CA ASP A 96 -10.37 -23.28 10.95
C ASP A 96 -11.49 -23.24 11.99
N LYS A 97 -11.67 -22.09 12.64
CA LYS A 97 -12.74 -21.86 13.61
C LYS A 97 -14.15 -21.97 13.01
N ALA A 98 -14.34 -21.56 11.75
CA ALA A 98 -15.62 -21.69 11.06
C ALA A 98 -15.92 -23.16 10.73
N LEU A 99 -14.90 -23.92 10.30
CA LEU A 99 -15.00 -25.36 10.07
C LEU A 99 -15.36 -26.13 11.35
N ASP A 100 -14.69 -25.83 12.47
CA ASP A 100 -14.98 -26.44 13.77
C ASP A 100 -16.43 -26.25 14.21
N LYS A 101 -17.06 -25.15 13.79
CA LYS A 101 -18.44 -24.78 14.13
C LYS A 101 -19.47 -25.20 13.07
N GLY A 102 -19.04 -25.70 11.92
CA GLY A 102 -19.91 -25.89 10.76
C GLY A 102 -20.54 -24.60 10.23
N ASP A 103 -19.89 -23.45 10.40
CA ASP A 103 -20.38 -22.13 9.97
C ASP A 103 -19.97 -21.84 8.52
N GLU A 104 -20.76 -22.35 7.58
CA GLU A 104 -20.53 -22.20 6.14
C GLU A 104 -20.46 -20.72 5.68
N PRO A 105 -21.38 -19.81 6.09
CA PRO A 105 -21.28 -18.40 5.73
C PRO A 105 -19.95 -17.75 6.11
N SER A 106 -19.48 -17.97 7.34
CA SER A 106 -18.19 -17.45 7.79
C SER A 106 -17.04 -18.08 7.01
N PHE A 107 -17.07 -19.40 6.79
CA PHE A 107 -16.05 -20.11 6.02
C PHE A 107 -15.88 -19.52 4.61
N LEU A 108 -16.99 -19.31 3.89
CA LEU A 108 -16.96 -18.75 2.54
C LEU A 108 -16.46 -17.30 2.53
N ALA A 109 -16.91 -16.49 3.49
CA ALA A 109 -16.51 -15.09 3.60
C ALA A 109 -15.00 -14.95 3.89
N GLU A 110 -14.47 -15.71 4.85
CA GLU A 110 -13.07 -15.65 5.23
C GLU A 110 -12.16 -16.26 4.14
N THR A 111 -12.59 -17.34 3.48
CA THR A 111 -11.86 -17.92 2.34
C THR A 111 -11.74 -16.94 1.18
N LYS A 112 -12.80 -16.16 0.90
CA LYS A 112 -12.74 -15.10 -0.12
C LYS A 112 -11.71 -14.03 0.24
N LYS A 113 -11.72 -13.55 1.48
CA LYS A 113 -10.73 -12.56 1.96
C LYS A 113 -9.30 -13.12 1.91
N LEU A 114 -9.12 -14.40 2.26
CA LEU A 114 -7.81 -15.07 2.18
C LEU A 114 -7.28 -15.06 0.76
N LYS A 115 -8.12 -15.44 -0.22
CA LYS A 115 -7.75 -15.41 -1.64
C LYS A 115 -7.34 -14.00 -2.09
N GLU A 116 -8.08 -12.98 -1.68
CA GLU A 116 -7.75 -11.59 -2.02
C GLU A 116 -6.41 -11.14 -1.39
N ALA A 117 -6.19 -11.44 -0.12
CA ALA A 117 -4.94 -11.11 0.58
C ALA A 117 -3.73 -11.84 -0.03
N SER A 118 -3.86 -13.13 -0.36
CA SER A 118 -2.79 -13.91 -1.01
C SER A 118 -2.43 -13.37 -2.39
N ILE A 119 -3.40 -12.88 -3.17
CA ILE A 119 -3.14 -12.25 -4.48
C ILE A 119 -2.32 -10.98 -4.29
N LEU A 120 -2.71 -10.12 -3.33
CA LEU A 120 -1.96 -8.89 -3.04
C LEU A 120 -0.54 -9.19 -2.53
N GLN A 121 -0.40 -10.16 -1.63
CA GLN A 121 0.90 -10.60 -1.12
C GLN A 121 1.82 -11.09 -2.24
N THR A 122 1.31 -11.97 -3.10
CA THR A 122 2.06 -12.49 -4.24
C THR A 122 2.47 -11.38 -5.20
N HIS A 123 1.58 -10.41 -5.45
CA HIS A 123 1.89 -9.28 -6.32
C HIS A 123 3.01 -8.41 -5.74
N LEU A 124 2.91 -8.05 -4.46
CA LEU A 124 3.94 -7.24 -3.80
C LEU A 124 5.29 -7.99 -3.74
N GLN A 125 5.30 -9.29 -3.45
CA GLN A 125 6.52 -10.10 -3.46
C GLN A 125 7.19 -10.15 -4.83
N ARG A 126 6.41 -10.34 -5.91
CA ARG A 126 6.94 -10.32 -7.28
C ARG A 126 7.53 -8.96 -7.64
N PHE A 127 6.85 -7.89 -7.26
CA PHE A 127 7.35 -6.54 -7.46
C PHE A 127 8.70 -6.34 -6.76
N LEU A 128 8.81 -6.71 -5.49
CA LEU A 128 10.05 -6.60 -4.71
C LEU A 128 11.19 -7.43 -5.32
N HIS A 129 10.90 -8.65 -5.74
CA HIS A 129 11.88 -9.51 -6.41
C HIS A 129 12.42 -8.88 -7.69
N ASN A 130 11.54 -8.31 -8.53
CA ASN A 130 11.95 -7.63 -9.75
C ASN A 130 12.82 -6.40 -9.47
N VAL A 131 12.57 -5.68 -8.36
CA VAL A 131 13.40 -4.54 -7.96
C VAL A 131 14.81 -5.00 -7.58
N GLU A 132 14.92 -6.07 -6.80
CA GLU A 132 16.20 -6.65 -6.37
C GLU A 132 17.01 -7.16 -7.57
N GLU A 133 16.40 -7.88 -8.50
CA GLU A 133 17.08 -8.38 -9.72
C GLU A 133 17.60 -7.24 -10.60
N ASN A 134 16.82 -6.16 -10.76
CA ASN A 134 17.23 -5.01 -11.56
C ASN A 134 18.36 -4.21 -10.92
N GLN A 135 18.57 -4.28 -9.61
CA GLN A 135 19.70 -3.63 -8.94
C GLN A 135 21.02 -4.38 -9.14
N ILE A 136 20.97 -5.71 -9.32
CA ILE A 136 22.16 -6.57 -9.50
C ILE A 136 22.78 -6.42 -10.90
N ILE A 137 22.03 -5.97 -11.90
CA ILE A 137 22.51 -5.85 -13.29
C ILE A 137 23.40 -4.60 -13.51
N TYR A 138 23.42 -3.65 -12.56
CA TYR A 138 24.17 -2.39 -12.68
C TYR A 138 25.37 -2.26 -11.71
N GLU A 139 25.77 -3.35 -11.05
CA GLU A 139 27.02 -3.46 -10.26
C GLU A 139 28.08 -4.32 -11.00
#